data_AF-A0A843SW34-F1
#
_entry.id   AF-A0A843SW34-F1
#
_cell.length_a   1.000
_cell.length_b   1.000
_cell.length_c   1.000
_cell.angle_alpha   90.00
_cell.angle_beta   90.00
_cell.angle_gamma   90.00
#
_symmetry.space_group_name_H-M   'P 1'
#
loop_
_entity.id
_entity.type
_entity.pdbx_description
1 polymer ?
#
loop_
_entity_poly.entity_id
_entity_poly.type
_entity_poly.pdbx_seq_one_letter_code
_entity_poly.pdbx_strand_id
1 'polypeptide(L)'
;MIRASVYIITCTARNRMRQRLRRLREPRYLLGAVAGSAYLYFAVFARMRMSSDVAENGAVRRRRALGALLPGLNASGPALFGLLLLVVAAASWVFPARSSLLEFSRAETQFLFPAPLTRRQLLMHRLLRSQIAVLFGAVIMVFAYPGTSGGGRFRAAAGMWILLMIGHVYFTGVTLARAGLRSAHPAGRRIARAPAVVIAAVTAIVGLGVAREIAARPVTTFREAVAALATVSTQGAPQVVLWPFVAAVRPILSDTLEEFARAMPAATVVYVALVLWVLRTDRLFDSAAEDILDRHAREPAKPAARYRALPVGWVLALTGRPETAFVWKGALQTFRVIDRRVLLRVVLVLFWLSAVVVLVPRARGFAQMIGVLTAIGSGFATLMAPQLLRLDLRQDLQHLELLKTWPVRAASVVRGEIIWPALVVTGIAWLLGAVALFFSAAVFSSTEVGWRLSLGIAAMILTPALVFAQYTIHNATALLFPAWVPAGSGRPRGVDAMGQRLILLGATWLLLVLFLAPGAIAGGLLWVAFYRSVGPWILVPAALVCAVIVAVEVLMATEAIGPAYERLDITSVERPE
;
A
#
# COMPACT_ATOMS: atom_id res chain seq x y z
N MET A 1 -19.44 -12.74 -30.85
CA MET A 1 -19.08 -11.90 -29.67
C MET A 1 -17.69 -12.15 -29.12
N ILE A 2 -17.31 -13.37 -28.77
CA ILE A 2 -15.94 -13.65 -28.24
C ILE A 2 -14.86 -13.24 -29.26
N ARG A 3 -15.01 -13.63 -30.53
CA ARG A 3 -14.08 -13.21 -31.61
C ARG A 3 -13.94 -11.68 -31.74
N ALA A 4 -15.06 -10.95 -31.76
CA ALA A 4 -15.07 -9.49 -31.84
C ALA A 4 -14.43 -8.84 -30.59
N SER A 5 -14.70 -9.39 -29.40
CA SER A 5 -14.08 -8.93 -28.16
C SER A 5 -12.57 -9.11 -28.19
N VAL A 6 -12.10 -10.29 -28.59
CA VAL A 6 -10.67 -10.58 -28.76
C VAL A 6 -10.05 -9.63 -29.78
N TYR A 7 -10.71 -9.37 -30.92
CA TYR A 7 -10.23 -8.42 -31.93
C TYR A 7 -10.03 -7.01 -31.36
N ILE A 8 -11.02 -6.46 -30.63
CA ILE A 8 -10.94 -5.13 -30.01
C ILE A 8 -9.80 -5.09 -28.98
N ILE A 9 -9.68 -6.14 -28.15
CA ILE A 9 -8.63 -6.23 -27.13
C ILE A 9 -7.25 -6.24 -27.79
N THR A 10 -7.05 -7.04 -28.83
CA THR A 10 -5.78 -7.16 -29.54
C THR A 10 -5.40 -5.86 -30.26
N CYS A 11 -6.35 -5.21 -30.94
CA CYS A 11 -6.11 -3.92 -31.60
C CYS A 11 -5.76 -2.82 -30.59
N THR A 12 -6.48 -2.77 -29.46
CA THR A 12 -6.21 -1.81 -28.38
C THR A 12 -4.82 -2.05 -27.78
N ALA A 13 -4.45 -3.31 -27.54
CA ALA A 13 -3.13 -3.67 -27.04
C ALA A 13 -2.02 -3.28 -28.04
N ARG A 14 -2.22 -3.56 -29.34
CA ARG A 14 -1.29 -3.19 -30.42
C ARG A 14 -1.10 -1.68 -30.51
N ASN A 15 -2.19 -0.91 -30.47
CA ASN A 15 -2.14 0.55 -30.54
C ASN A 15 -1.44 1.14 -29.32
N ARG A 16 -1.72 0.61 -28.12
CA ARG A 16 -1.03 1.01 -26.89
C ARG A 16 0.46 0.70 -26.94
N MET A 17 0.85 -0.46 -27.46
CA MET A 17 2.25 -0.84 -27.63
C MET A 17 2.96 0.07 -28.64
N ARG A 18 2.33 0.35 -29.79
CA ARG A 18 2.85 1.29 -30.79
C ARG A 18 3.06 2.68 -30.22
N GLN A 19 2.10 3.20 -29.46
CA GLN A 19 2.24 4.52 -28.84
C GLN A 19 3.38 4.55 -27.81
N ARG A 20 3.58 3.47 -27.04
CA ARG A 20 4.72 3.34 -26.11
C ARG A 20 6.06 3.30 -26.84
N LEU A 21 6.16 2.49 -27.89
CA LEU A 21 7.37 2.42 -28.73
C LEU A 21 7.70 3.78 -29.36
N ARG A 22 6.68 4.56 -29.77
CA ARG A 22 6.90 5.93 -30.27
C ARG A 22 7.45 6.88 -29.19
N ARG A 23 7.02 6.73 -27.93
CA ARG A 23 7.54 7.53 -26.81
C ARG A 23 9.01 7.23 -26.50
N LEU A 24 9.51 6.03 -26.79
CA LEU A 24 10.94 5.69 -26.64
C LEU A 24 11.88 6.54 -27.49
N ARG A 25 11.35 7.29 -28.48
CA ARG A 25 12.14 8.28 -29.24
C ARG A 25 12.61 9.44 -28.38
N GLU A 26 11.94 9.72 -27.25
CA GLU A 26 12.38 10.75 -26.33
C GLU A 26 13.36 10.14 -25.31
N PRO A 27 14.56 10.72 -25.14
CA PRO A 27 15.62 10.14 -24.32
C PRO A 27 15.20 9.88 -22.87
N ARG A 28 14.27 10.70 -22.34
CA ARG A 28 13.68 10.56 -21.01
C ARG A 28 12.94 9.24 -20.78
N TYR A 29 12.22 8.75 -21.79
CA TYR A 29 11.48 7.50 -21.70
C TYR A 29 12.37 6.29 -22.02
N LEU A 30 13.41 6.48 -22.83
CA LEU A 30 14.39 5.45 -23.14
C LEU A 30 15.20 5.04 -21.90
N LEU A 31 15.74 6.00 -21.14
CA LEU A 31 16.47 5.69 -19.90
C LEU A 31 15.58 4.94 -18.88
N GLY A 32 14.34 5.39 -18.72
CA GLY A 32 13.34 4.70 -17.91
C GLY A 32 13.04 3.28 -18.40
N ALA A 33 12.87 3.09 -19.71
CA ALA A 33 12.60 1.79 -20.31
C ALA A 33 13.79 0.84 -20.19
N VAL A 34 15.02 1.33 -20.38
CA VAL A 34 16.25 0.55 -20.21
C VAL A 34 16.39 0.11 -18.77
N ALA A 35 16.27 1.01 -17.79
CA ALA A 35 16.37 0.64 -16.38
C ALA A 35 15.23 -0.29 -15.94
N GLY A 36 14.00 -0.05 -16.40
CA GLY A 36 12.86 -0.92 -16.12
C GLY A 36 13.04 -2.31 -16.72
N SER A 37 13.54 -2.39 -17.96
CA SER A 37 13.81 -3.66 -18.64
C SER A 37 15.01 -4.38 -18.06
N ALA A 38 16.08 -3.67 -17.70
CA ALA A 38 17.24 -4.20 -17.00
C ALA A 38 16.83 -4.75 -15.63
N TYR A 39 16.03 -4.01 -14.86
CA TYR A 39 15.50 -4.51 -13.59
C TYR A 39 14.68 -5.78 -13.79
N LEU A 40 13.76 -5.80 -14.76
CA LEU A 40 13.01 -7.02 -15.08
C LEU A 40 13.98 -8.14 -15.50
N TYR A 41 15.00 -7.85 -16.31
CA TYR A 41 15.98 -8.83 -16.72
C TYR A 41 16.79 -9.40 -15.54
N PHE A 42 17.32 -8.56 -14.65
CA PHE A 42 18.10 -9.01 -13.50
C PHE A 42 17.22 -9.68 -12.44
N ALA A 43 16.05 -9.13 -12.15
CA ALA A 43 15.11 -9.69 -11.18
C ALA A 43 14.57 -11.04 -11.63
N VAL A 44 14.31 -11.21 -12.93
CA VAL A 44 13.75 -12.43 -13.51
C VAL A 44 14.88 -13.39 -13.89
N PHE A 45 15.79 -13.01 -14.79
CA PHE A 45 16.79 -13.89 -15.42
C PHE A 45 18.13 -14.01 -14.68
N ALA A 46 18.71 -12.93 -14.15
CA ALA A 46 19.98 -13.05 -13.41
C ALA A 46 19.79 -13.79 -12.07
N ARG A 47 18.67 -13.51 -11.39
CA ARG A 47 18.25 -14.26 -10.20
C ARG A 47 17.90 -15.72 -10.52
N MET A 48 17.52 -16.05 -11.76
CA MET A 48 17.33 -17.43 -12.22
C MET A 48 18.64 -18.21 -12.33
N ARG A 49 19.72 -17.61 -12.84
CA ARG A 49 21.02 -18.28 -13.04
C ARG A 49 21.81 -18.49 -11.75
N MET A 50 21.79 -17.53 -10.82
CA MET A 50 22.46 -17.68 -9.50
C MET A 50 21.73 -18.63 -8.53
N SER A 51 20.51 -19.06 -8.85
CA SER A 51 19.61 -19.75 -7.93
C SER A 51 19.57 -21.28 -8.10
N SER A 52 20.39 -21.87 -8.98
CA SER A 52 20.41 -23.33 -9.14
C SER A 52 21.08 -24.04 -7.95
N ASP A 53 22.20 -23.53 -7.44
CA ASP A 53 23.00 -24.28 -6.44
C ASP A 53 22.95 -23.72 -5.00
N VAL A 54 22.69 -22.42 -4.81
CA VAL A 54 22.74 -21.77 -3.47
C VAL A 54 21.36 -21.55 -2.86
N ALA A 55 20.30 -21.46 -3.67
CA ALA A 55 18.97 -21.06 -3.21
C ALA A 55 18.12 -22.21 -2.66
N GLU A 56 18.35 -23.45 -3.10
CA GLU A 56 17.60 -24.61 -2.62
C GLU A 56 17.87 -24.82 -1.12
N ASN A 57 19.13 -24.74 -0.70
CA ASN A 57 19.53 -24.78 0.71
C ASN A 57 19.03 -23.55 1.51
N GLY A 58 19.01 -22.36 0.92
CA GLY A 58 18.59 -21.12 1.60
C GLY A 58 17.07 -21.00 1.82
N ALA A 59 16.26 -21.38 0.82
CA ALA A 59 14.79 -21.33 0.90
C ALA A 59 14.24 -22.46 1.79
N VAL A 60 14.82 -23.65 1.71
CA VAL A 60 14.53 -24.75 2.64
C VAL A 60 14.92 -24.36 4.06
N ARG A 61 16.09 -23.75 4.29
CA ARG A 61 16.50 -23.28 5.62
C ARG A 61 15.58 -22.16 6.16
N ARG A 62 15.12 -21.22 5.32
CA ARG A 62 14.19 -20.16 5.73
C ARG A 62 12.78 -20.69 6.01
N ARG A 63 12.26 -21.63 5.21
CA ARG A 63 10.99 -22.33 5.49
C ARG A 63 11.10 -23.20 6.74
N ARG A 64 12.23 -23.86 6.96
CA ARG A 64 12.50 -24.64 8.17
C ARG A 64 12.62 -23.74 9.40
N ALA A 65 13.22 -22.55 9.26
CA ALA A 65 13.27 -21.53 10.32
C ALA A 65 11.89 -20.94 10.62
N LEU A 66 11.09 -20.60 9.59
CA LEU A 66 9.71 -20.13 9.77
C LEU A 66 8.78 -21.23 10.31
N GLY A 67 8.95 -22.47 9.88
CA GLY A 67 8.26 -23.65 10.41
C GLY A 67 8.69 -24.00 11.83
N ALA A 68 9.95 -23.77 12.21
CA ALA A 68 10.42 -23.89 13.60
C ALA A 68 9.90 -22.76 14.49
N LEU A 69 9.77 -21.54 13.95
CA LEU A 69 9.19 -20.39 14.64
C LEU A 69 7.66 -20.48 14.77
N LEU A 70 6.99 -21.17 13.85
CA LEU A 70 5.53 -21.34 13.83
C LEU A 70 5.19 -22.76 13.34
N PRO A 71 5.26 -23.79 14.23
CA PRO A 71 5.00 -25.19 13.88
C PRO A 71 3.66 -25.43 13.19
N GLY A 72 2.67 -24.56 13.46
CA GLY A 72 1.35 -24.59 12.84
C GLY A 72 1.28 -24.10 11.39
N LEU A 73 2.22 -23.26 10.90
CA LEU A 73 2.09 -22.63 9.57
C LEU A 73 2.12 -23.63 8.41
N ASN A 74 2.87 -24.73 8.52
CA ASN A 74 2.99 -25.70 7.42
C ASN A 74 1.72 -26.54 7.25
N ALA A 75 1.03 -26.89 8.33
CA ALA A 75 -0.21 -27.68 8.27
C ALA A 75 -1.48 -26.81 8.18
N SER A 76 -1.49 -25.61 8.77
CA SER A 76 -2.65 -24.71 8.83
C SER A 76 -2.56 -23.48 7.93
N GLY A 77 -1.48 -23.34 7.16
CA GLY A 77 -1.25 -22.21 6.25
C GLY A 77 -2.46 -21.89 5.36
N PRO A 78 -3.03 -22.86 4.62
CA PRO A 78 -4.22 -22.62 3.80
C PRO A 78 -5.42 -22.11 4.59
N ALA A 79 -5.57 -22.55 5.85
CA ALA A 79 -6.68 -22.18 6.72
C ALA A 79 -6.53 -20.72 7.22
N LEU A 80 -5.32 -20.32 7.62
CA LEU A 80 -5.01 -18.95 8.03
C LEU A 80 -5.14 -17.96 6.87
N PHE A 81 -4.66 -18.31 5.67
CA PHE A 81 -4.87 -17.48 4.49
C PHE A 81 -6.35 -17.44 4.05
N GLY A 82 -7.10 -18.53 4.25
CA GLY A 82 -8.55 -18.55 4.05
C GLY A 82 -9.27 -17.57 4.99
N LEU A 83 -8.88 -17.52 6.26
CA LEU A 83 -9.40 -16.55 7.23
C LEU A 83 -9.05 -15.10 6.84
N LEU A 84 -7.83 -14.86 6.36
CA LEU A 84 -7.44 -13.56 5.82
C LEU A 84 -8.31 -13.15 4.63
N LEU A 85 -8.57 -14.06 3.69
CA LEU A 85 -9.46 -13.80 2.55
C LEU A 85 -10.89 -13.53 3.00
N LEU A 86 -11.39 -14.21 4.04
CA LEU A 86 -12.70 -13.92 4.62
C LEU A 86 -12.75 -12.49 5.17
N VAL A 87 -11.72 -12.07 5.91
CA VAL A 87 -11.64 -10.69 6.44
C VAL A 87 -11.65 -9.67 5.30
N VAL A 88 -10.88 -9.90 4.24
CA VAL A 88 -10.86 -9.04 3.04
C VAL A 88 -12.23 -9.02 2.35
N ALA A 89 -12.88 -10.19 2.23
CA ALA A 89 -14.19 -10.33 1.63
C ALA A 89 -15.26 -9.57 2.43
N ALA A 90 -15.30 -9.72 3.76
CA ALA A 90 -16.21 -9.01 4.64
C ALA A 90 -15.95 -7.49 4.64
N ALA A 91 -14.67 -7.08 4.69
CA ALA A 91 -14.29 -5.68 4.63
C ALA A 91 -14.74 -5.00 3.33
N SER A 92 -14.82 -5.72 2.21
CA SER A 92 -15.28 -5.18 0.93
C SER A 92 -16.75 -4.73 0.91
N TRP A 93 -17.56 -5.23 1.86
CA TRP A 93 -18.96 -4.81 2.02
C TRP A 93 -19.08 -3.52 2.83
N VAL A 94 -18.17 -3.30 3.79
CA VAL A 94 -18.14 -2.12 4.66
C VAL A 94 -17.43 -0.96 3.98
N PHE A 95 -16.25 -1.22 3.40
CA PHE A 95 -15.43 -0.22 2.74
C PHE A 95 -15.73 -0.21 1.24
N PRO A 96 -16.01 0.96 0.63
CA PRO A 96 -16.32 1.03 -0.79
C PRO A 96 -15.07 0.88 -1.67
N ALA A 97 -14.56 -0.35 -1.77
CA ALA A 97 -13.62 -0.74 -2.81
C ALA A 97 -14.36 -0.75 -4.16
N ARG A 98 -13.79 -0.08 -5.17
CA ARG A 98 -14.34 -0.02 -6.53
C ARG A 98 -13.79 -1.18 -7.35
N SER A 99 -14.64 -1.85 -8.13
CA SER A 99 -14.21 -2.91 -9.04
C SER A 99 -13.81 -2.29 -10.39
N SER A 100 -12.66 -2.70 -10.92
CA SER A 100 -12.17 -2.26 -12.23
C SER A 100 -12.98 -2.86 -13.40
N LEU A 101 -13.77 -3.90 -13.15
CA LEU A 101 -14.58 -4.56 -14.17
C LEU A 101 -15.77 -3.69 -14.60
N LEU A 102 -16.38 -2.90 -13.71
CA LEU A 102 -17.50 -2.02 -14.09
C LEU A 102 -17.05 -0.65 -14.62
N GLU A 103 -15.74 -0.38 -14.68
CA GLU A 103 -15.22 0.89 -15.22
C GLU A 103 -15.03 0.80 -16.75
N PHE A 104 -16.10 1.09 -17.48
CA PHE A 104 -16.02 1.30 -18.93
C PHE A 104 -15.30 2.61 -19.24
N SER A 105 -14.36 2.57 -20.19
CA SER A 105 -13.76 3.79 -20.72
C SER A 105 -14.80 4.60 -21.50
N ARG A 106 -14.60 5.92 -21.63
CA ARG A 106 -15.54 6.79 -22.36
C ARG A 106 -15.84 6.26 -23.77
N ALA A 107 -14.81 5.80 -24.48
CA ALA A 107 -14.97 5.18 -25.80
C ALA A 107 -15.80 3.88 -25.73
N GLU A 108 -15.56 3.01 -24.75
CA GLU A 108 -16.37 1.79 -24.58
C GLU A 108 -17.83 2.11 -24.25
N THR A 109 -18.09 3.07 -23.38
CA THR A 109 -19.47 3.50 -23.07
C THR A 109 -20.15 4.07 -24.31
N GLN A 110 -19.47 4.94 -25.07
CA GLN A 110 -20.01 5.56 -26.26
C GLN A 110 -20.27 4.58 -27.41
N PHE A 111 -19.45 3.53 -27.57
CA PHE A 111 -19.60 2.58 -28.68
C PHE A 111 -20.32 1.27 -28.31
N LEU A 112 -20.17 0.77 -27.07
CA LEU A 112 -20.72 -0.54 -26.68
C LEU A 112 -22.10 -0.46 -26.03
N PHE A 113 -22.46 0.63 -25.37
CA PHE A 113 -23.77 0.77 -24.73
C PHE A 113 -24.91 1.05 -25.72
N PRO A 114 -24.73 1.85 -26.80
CA PRO A 114 -25.78 2.00 -27.82
C PRO A 114 -25.83 0.83 -28.80
N ALA A 115 -24.83 -0.05 -28.81
CA ALA A 115 -24.85 -1.24 -29.64
C ALA A 115 -25.90 -2.25 -29.12
N PRO A 116 -26.53 -3.07 -30.00
CA PRO A 116 -27.50 -4.09 -29.61
C PRO A 116 -26.81 -5.30 -28.96
N LEU A 117 -26.11 -5.07 -27.85
CA LEU A 117 -25.39 -6.08 -27.07
C LEU A 117 -26.18 -6.41 -25.81
N THR A 118 -26.24 -7.71 -25.50
CA THR A 118 -26.82 -8.12 -24.22
C THR A 118 -25.85 -7.80 -23.08
N ARG A 119 -26.39 -7.54 -21.90
CA ARG A 119 -25.62 -7.24 -20.68
C ARG A 119 -24.62 -8.34 -20.32
N ARG A 120 -25.04 -9.60 -20.48
CA ARG A 120 -24.15 -10.78 -20.36
C ARG A 120 -22.96 -10.72 -21.31
N GLN A 121 -23.16 -10.23 -22.54
CA GLN A 121 -22.07 -10.06 -23.51
C GLN A 121 -21.10 -8.95 -23.10
N LEU A 122 -21.60 -7.83 -22.54
CA LEU A 122 -20.75 -6.76 -22.00
C LEU A 122 -19.93 -7.24 -20.80
N LEU A 123 -20.55 -7.98 -19.88
CA LEU A 123 -19.85 -8.59 -18.74
C LEU A 123 -18.80 -9.62 -19.20
N MET A 124 -19.14 -10.48 -20.16
CA MET A 124 -18.20 -11.46 -20.71
C MET A 124 -17.03 -10.80 -21.44
N HIS A 125 -17.30 -9.78 -22.26
CA HIS A 125 -16.27 -8.96 -22.91
C HIS A 125 -15.29 -8.41 -21.88
N ARG A 126 -15.80 -7.89 -20.77
CA ARG A 126 -14.98 -7.33 -19.70
C ARG A 126 -14.17 -8.38 -18.96
N LEU A 127 -14.80 -9.50 -18.60
CA LEU A 127 -14.10 -10.62 -17.98
C LEU A 127 -12.92 -11.04 -18.86
N LEU A 128 -13.14 -11.21 -20.17
CA LEU A 128 -12.08 -11.51 -21.15
C LEU A 128 -10.99 -10.44 -21.21
N ARG A 129 -11.36 -9.15 -21.27
CA ARG A 129 -10.38 -8.04 -21.31
C ARG A 129 -9.50 -8.00 -20.06
N SER A 130 -10.08 -8.30 -18.90
CA SER A 130 -9.33 -8.30 -17.63
C SER A 130 -8.33 -9.43 -17.50
N GLN A 131 -8.55 -10.56 -18.19
CA GLN A 131 -7.66 -11.73 -18.14
C GLN A 131 -6.21 -11.37 -18.44
N ILE A 132 -5.97 -10.53 -19.45
CA ILE A 132 -4.61 -10.17 -19.86
C ILE A 132 -3.86 -9.45 -18.74
N ALA A 133 -4.52 -8.52 -18.06
CA ALA A 133 -3.91 -7.80 -16.95
C ALA A 133 -3.70 -8.69 -15.73
N VAL A 134 -4.66 -9.58 -15.44
CA VAL A 134 -4.58 -10.52 -14.30
C VAL A 134 -3.50 -11.57 -14.54
N LEU A 135 -3.42 -12.15 -15.73
CA LEU A 135 -2.40 -13.12 -16.13
C LEU A 135 -1.01 -12.48 -16.05
N PHE A 136 -0.84 -11.28 -16.62
CA PHE A 136 0.43 -10.55 -16.54
C PHE A 136 0.83 -10.24 -15.09
N GLY A 137 -0.12 -9.84 -14.24
CA GLY A 137 0.11 -9.62 -12.81
C GLY A 137 0.51 -10.90 -12.06
N ALA A 138 -0.16 -12.01 -12.35
CA ALA A 138 0.15 -13.32 -11.77
C ALA A 138 1.57 -13.78 -12.13
N VAL A 139 1.94 -13.65 -13.41
CA VAL A 139 3.27 -14.02 -13.92
C VAL A 139 4.37 -13.18 -13.25
N ILE A 140 4.20 -11.86 -13.17
CA ILE A 140 5.18 -10.98 -12.49
C ILE A 140 5.36 -11.39 -11.03
N MET A 141 4.25 -11.62 -10.31
CA MET A 141 4.30 -11.95 -8.89
C MET A 141 5.11 -13.23 -8.65
N VAL A 142 4.95 -14.23 -9.50
CA VAL A 142 5.67 -15.51 -9.40
C VAL A 142 7.15 -15.36 -9.67
N PHE A 143 7.52 -14.58 -10.69
CA PHE A 143 8.92 -14.31 -10.97
C PHE A 143 9.60 -13.46 -9.88
N ALA A 144 8.83 -12.73 -9.07
CA ALA A 144 9.36 -11.99 -7.93
C ALA A 144 9.72 -12.89 -6.73
N TYR A 145 9.12 -14.09 -6.59
CA TYR A 145 9.40 -15.04 -5.51
C TYR A 145 10.59 -15.96 -5.85
N PRO A 146 11.68 -15.97 -5.05
CA PRO A 146 12.83 -16.84 -5.28
C PRO A 146 12.53 -18.33 -5.00
N GLY A 147 13.25 -19.23 -5.69
CA GLY A 147 13.52 -20.58 -5.17
C GLY A 147 12.57 -21.72 -5.57
N THR A 148 11.82 -21.61 -6.67
CA THR A 148 11.06 -22.76 -7.21
C THR A 148 11.58 -23.18 -8.59
N SER A 149 11.60 -24.51 -8.83
CA SER A 149 11.88 -25.09 -10.15
C SER A 149 10.93 -24.53 -11.22
N GLY A 150 11.26 -24.66 -12.51
CA GLY A 150 10.40 -24.17 -13.60
C GLY A 150 8.94 -24.64 -13.47
N GLY A 151 8.73 -25.90 -13.08
CA GLY A 151 7.40 -26.45 -12.78
C GLY A 151 6.73 -25.86 -11.54
N GLY A 152 7.49 -25.54 -10.48
CA GLY A 152 6.97 -24.84 -9.31
C GLY A 152 6.51 -23.41 -9.61
N ARG A 153 7.21 -22.70 -10.52
CA ARG A 153 6.79 -21.37 -10.99
C ARG A 153 5.49 -21.43 -11.76
N PHE A 154 5.35 -22.39 -12.68
CA PHE A 154 4.10 -22.56 -13.42
C PHE A 154 2.90 -22.79 -12.48
N ARG A 155 3.05 -23.68 -11.49
CA ARG A 155 2.02 -23.95 -10.48
C ARG A 155 1.65 -22.70 -9.68
N ALA A 156 2.65 -21.99 -9.17
CA ALA A 156 2.42 -20.73 -8.46
C ALA A 156 1.73 -19.68 -9.35
N ALA A 157 2.06 -19.61 -10.64
CA ALA A 157 1.46 -18.66 -11.58
C ALA A 157 0.01 -18.99 -11.90
N ALA A 158 -0.29 -20.26 -12.16
CA ALA A 158 -1.66 -20.73 -12.34
C ALA A 158 -2.51 -20.53 -11.07
N GLY A 159 -1.95 -20.83 -9.89
CA GLY A 159 -2.59 -20.61 -8.59
C GLY A 159 -2.86 -19.14 -8.30
N MET A 160 -1.86 -18.26 -8.52
CA MET A 160 -2.01 -16.82 -8.35
C MET A 160 -3.02 -16.25 -9.36
N TRP A 161 -2.99 -16.72 -10.61
CA TRP A 161 -3.93 -16.31 -11.63
C TRP A 161 -5.37 -16.62 -11.23
N ILE A 162 -5.67 -17.85 -10.77
CA ILE A 162 -7.03 -18.20 -10.36
C ILE A 162 -7.47 -17.43 -9.11
N LEU A 163 -6.59 -17.22 -8.14
CA LEU A 163 -6.91 -16.43 -6.94
C LEU A 163 -7.25 -14.97 -7.30
N LEU A 164 -6.43 -14.33 -8.16
CA LEU A 164 -6.68 -12.97 -8.61
C LEU A 164 -7.97 -12.86 -9.43
N MET A 165 -8.31 -13.91 -10.20
CA MET A 165 -9.56 -14.01 -10.94
C MET A 165 -10.77 -14.14 -10.01
N ILE A 166 -10.70 -15.02 -9.01
CA ILE A 166 -11.70 -15.14 -7.94
C ILE A 166 -11.93 -13.78 -7.28
N GLY A 167 -10.86 -13.09 -6.89
CA GLY A 167 -10.93 -11.75 -6.31
C GLY A 167 -11.60 -10.73 -7.24
N HIS A 168 -11.17 -10.64 -8.50
CA HIS A 168 -11.76 -9.71 -9.47
C HIS A 168 -13.27 -9.92 -9.65
N VAL A 169 -13.71 -11.16 -9.83
CA VAL A 169 -15.13 -11.50 -10.00
C VAL A 169 -15.91 -11.22 -8.71
N TYR A 170 -15.37 -11.58 -7.55
CA TYR A 170 -15.99 -11.33 -6.25
C TYR A 170 -16.24 -9.83 -6.02
N PHE A 171 -15.21 -8.99 -6.15
CA PHE A 171 -15.36 -7.54 -5.97
C PHE A 171 -16.38 -6.94 -6.94
N THR A 172 -16.47 -7.48 -8.15
CA THR A 172 -17.46 -7.07 -9.15
C THR A 172 -18.88 -7.43 -8.75
N GLY A 173 -19.09 -8.65 -8.27
CA GLY A 173 -20.37 -9.07 -7.71
C GLY A 173 -20.78 -8.23 -6.50
N VAL A 174 -19.84 -7.91 -5.59
CA VAL A 174 -20.11 -7.03 -4.44
C VAL A 174 -20.48 -5.62 -4.87
N THR A 175 -19.83 -5.07 -5.92
CA THR A 175 -20.23 -3.75 -6.46
C THR A 175 -21.63 -3.77 -7.07
N LEU A 176 -22.00 -4.81 -7.84
CA LEU A 176 -23.34 -4.96 -8.40
C LEU A 176 -24.39 -5.16 -7.30
N ALA A 177 -24.10 -5.99 -6.30
CA ALA A 177 -24.99 -6.22 -5.18
C ALA A 177 -25.22 -4.93 -4.37
N ARG A 178 -24.18 -4.14 -4.09
CA ARG A 178 -24.33 -2.86 -3.39
C ARG A 178 -25.13 -1.82 -4.19
N ALA A 179 -24.94 -1.76 -5.52
CA ALA A 179 -25.80 -0.95 -6.39
C ALA A 179 -27.26 -1.42 -6.31
N GLY A 180 -27.49 -2.73 -6.37
CA GLY A 180 -28.82 -3.32 -6.22
C GLY A 180 -29.49 -3.11 -4.87
N LEU A 181 -28.72 -2.99 -3.77
CA LEU A 181 -29.27 -2.63 -2.46
C LEU A 181 -29.91 -1.23 -2.45
N ARG A 182 -29.46 -0.34 -3.35
CA ARG A 182 -29.98 1.03 -3.54
C ARG A 182 -31.11 1.09 -4.56
N SER A 183 -31.39 0.00 -5.28
CA SER A 183 -32.47 -0.04 -6.28
C SER A 183 -33.85 0.11 -5.61
N ALA A 184 -34.76 0.80 -6.30
CA ALA A 184 -36.14 0.99 -5.85
C ALA A 184 -36.95 -0.32 -5.80
N HIS A 185 -36.59 -1.31 -6.61
CA HIS A 185 -37.35 -2.54 -6.76
C HIS A 185 -37.10 -3.56 -5.62
N PRO A 186 -38.16 -4.07 -4.95
CA PRO A 186 -38.02 -4.96 -3.80
C PRO A 186 -37.38 -6.31 -4.15
N ALA A 187 -37.63 -6.83 -5.35
CA ALA A 187 -37.02 -8.08 -5.84
C ALA A 187 -35.50 -7.95 -6.04
N GLY A 188 -35.04 -6.81 -6.58
CA GLY A 188 -33.62 -6.51 -6.74
C GLY A 188 -32.88 -6.43 -5.41
N ARG A 189 -33.50 -5.80 -4.40
CA ARG A 189 -32.94 -5.74 -3.04
C ARG A 189 -32.82 -7.10 -2.38
N ARG A 190 -33.79 -8.00 -2.55
CA ARG A 190 -33.73 -9.36 -1.96
C ARG A 190 -32.56 -10.16 -2.54
N ILE A 191 -32.39 -10.14 -3.87
CA ILE A 191 -31.28 -10.80 -4.57
C ILE A 191 -29.93 -10.21 -4.14
N ALA A 192 -29.86 -8.89 -3.98
CA ALA A 192 -28.66 -8.18 -3.53
C ALA A 192 -28.30 -8.44 -2.05
N ARG A 193 -29.29 -8.68 -1.18
CA ARG A 193 -29.09 -8.96 0.26
C ARG A 193 -28.58 -10.37 0.51
N ALA A 194 -28.97 -11.36 -0.28
CA ALA A 194 -28.58 -12.75 -0.09
C ALA A 194 -27.06 -12.96 0.10
N PRO A 195 -26.17 -12.48 -0.79
CA PRO A 195 -24.72 -12.64 -0.61
C PRO A 195 -24.16 -11.87 0.59
N ALA A 196 -24.76 -10.72 0.94
CA ALA A 196 -24.37 -9.93 2.11
C ALA A 196 -24.67 -10.68 3.41
N VAL A 197 -25.86 -11.28 3.50
CA VAL A 197 -26.28 -12.09 4.65
C VAL A 197 -25.42 -13.33 4.79
N VAL A 198 -25.09 -14.01 3.68
CA VAL A 198 -24.18 -15.17 3.69
C VAL A 198 -22.81 -14.79 4.25
N ILE A 199 -22.19 -13.71 3.76
CA ILE A 199 -20.88 -13.27 4.27
C ILE A 199 -20.94 -12.84 5.74
N ALA A 200 -22.02 -12.17 6.16
CA ALA A 200 -22.22 -11.81 7.56
C ALA A 200 -22.37 -13.04 8.46
N ALA A 201 -23.15 -14.03 8.05
CA ALA A 201 -23.31 -15.30 8.76
C ALA A 201 -21.99 -16.07 8.85
N VAL A 202 -21.24 -16.15 7.74
CA VAL A 202 -19.91 -16.76 7.72
C VAL A 202 -18.98 -16.08 8.72
N THR A 203 -18.93 -14.75 8.71
CA THR A 203 -18.09 -13.96 9.61
C THR A 203 -18.50 -14.16 11.07
N ALA A 204 -19.80 -14.27 11.35
CA ALA A 204 -20.31 -14.53 12.69
C ALA A 204 -19.95 -15.95 13.19
N ILE A 205 -20.08 -16.97 12.34
CA ILE A 205 -19.72 -18.37 12.69
C ILE A 205 -18.22 -18.48 13.01
N VAL A 206 -17.37 -17.90 12.16
CA VAL A 206 -15.92 -17.90 12.38
C VAL A 206 -15.56 -17.06 13.62
N GLY A 207 -16.13 -15.87 13.77
CA GLY A 207 -15.92 -14.99 14.91
C GLY A 207 -16.32 -15.63 16.24
N LEU A 208 -17.44 -16.35 16.27
CA LEU A 208 -17.88 -17.10 17.44
C LEU A 208 -16.95 -18.28 17.75
N GLY A 209 -16.45 -18.98 16.72
CA GLY A 209 -15.43 -20.02 16.88
C GLY A 209 -14.14 -19.48 17.50
N VAL A 210 -13.66 -18.33 17.01
CA VAL A 210 -12.48 -17.63 17.57
C VAL A 210 -12.72 -17.19 19.01
N ALA A 211 -13.88 -16.60 19.30
CA ALA A 211 -14.23 -16.17 20.65
C ALA A 211 -14.27 -17.34 21.65
N ARG A 212 -14.84 -18.49 21.24
CA ARG A 212 -14.88 -19.71 22.06
C ARG A 212 -13.48 -20.27 22.31
N GLU A 213 -12.62 -20.32 21.30
CA GLU A 213 -11.25 -20.82 21.46
C GLU A 213 -10.42 -19.91 22.40
N ILE A 214 -10.53 -18.59 22.23
CA ILE A 214 -9.84 -17.63 23.11
C ILE A 214 -10.36 -17.71 24.55
N ALA A 215 -11.67 -17.94 24.74
CA ALA A 215 -12.26 -18.12 26.06
C ALA A 215 -11.80 -19.43 26.73
N ALA A 216 -11.65 -20.51 25.96
CA ALA A 216 -11.19 -21.80 26.45
C ALA A 216 -9.66 -21.84 26.71
N ARG A 217 -8.88 -21.13 25.89
CA ARG A 217 -7.42 -21.08 25.96
C ARG A 217 -6.96 -19.62 25.86
N PRO A 218 -6.78 -18.93 26.99
CA PRO A 218 -6.37 -17.53 26.98
C PRO A 218 -4.97 -17.42 26.35
N VAL A 219 -4.89 -16.61 25.31
CA VAL A 219 -3.68 -16.45 24.49
C VAL A 219 -2.70 -15.50 25.18
N THR A 220 -1.51 -16.00 25.53
CA THR A 220 -0.47 -15.24 26.22
C THR A 220 0.70 -14.83 25.32
N THR A 221 0.84 -15.46 24.16
CA THR A 221 1.93 -15.18 23.20
C THR A 221 1.39 -15.03 21.77
N PHE A 222 2.04 -14.24 20.90
CA PHE A 222 1.68 -14.14 19.47
C PHE A 222 1.61 -15.51 18.76
N ARG A 223 2.55 -16.41 19.08
CA ARG A 223 2.55 -17.80 18.58
C ARG A 223 1.27 -18.56 18.95
N GLU A 224 0.79 -18.38 20.16
CA GLU A 224 -0.46 -18.99 20.65
C GLU A 224 -1.67 -18.37 19.95
N ALA A 225 -1.65 -17.08 19.63
CA ALA A 225 -2.72 -16.43 18.87
C ALA A 225 -2.87 -17.05 17.48
N VAL A 226 -1.73 -17.23 16.79
CA VAL A 226 -1.68 -17.88 15.47
C VAL A 226 -2.11 -19.34 15.58
N ALA A 227 -1.71 -20.05 16.63
CA ALA A 227 -2.13 -21.43 16.87
C ALA A 227 -3.63 -21.55 17.14
N ALA A 228 -4.22 -20.67 17.95
CA ALA A 228 -5.66 -20.64 18.22
C ALA A 228 -6.46 -20.40 16.93
N LEU A 229 -6.04 -19.43 16.10
CA LEU A 229 -6.65 -19.18 14.79
C LEU A 229 -6.53 -20.39 13.85
N ALA A 230 -5.39 -21.09 13.89
CA ALA A 230 -5.19 -22.31 13.11
C ALA A 230 -6.12 -23.46 13.56
N THR A 231 -6.28 -23.66 14.87
CA THR A 231 -7.19 -24.67 15.43
C THR A 231 -8.63 -24.40 15.02
N VAL A 232 -9.10 -23.15 15.19
CA VAL A 232 -10.46 -22.74 14.81
C VAL A 232 -10.70 -22.96 13.32
N SER A 233 -9.70 -22.67 12.48
CA SER A 233 -9.85 -22.77 11.03
C SER A 233 -9.82 -24.22 10.52
N THR A 234 -9.39 -25.18 11.34
CA THR A 234 -9.23 -26.59 10.97
C THR A 234 -10.25 -27.52 11.64
N GLN A 235 -11.06 -27.02 12.57
CA GLN A 235 -12.01 -27.83 13.35
C GLN A 235 -13.43 -27.23 13.34
N GLY A 236 -14.44 -28.10 13.38
CA GLY A 236 -15.85 -27.72 13.59
C GLY A 236 -16.51 -26.97 12.43
N ALA A 237 -17.55 -26.19 12.75
CA ALA A 237 -18.31 -25.40 11.76
C ALA A 237 -17.47 -24.39 10.96
N PRO A 238 -16.47 -23.69 11.54
CA PRO A 238 -15.64 -22.75 10.79
C PRO A 238 -14.89 -23.41 9.61
N GLN A 239 -14.47 -24.67 9.72
CA GLN A 239 -13.79 -25.39 8.64
C GLN A 239 -14.68 -25.53 7.39
N VAL A 240 -15.95 -25.89 7.59
CA VAL A 240 -16.93 -26.08 6.49
C VAL A 240 -17.19 -24.74 5.81
N VAL A 241 -17.38 -23.69 6.60
CA VAL A 241 -17.73 -22.36 6.10
C VAL A 241 -16.52 -21.67 5.43
N LEU A 242 -15.30 -21.91 5.93
CA LEU A 242 -14.06 -21.39 5.34
C LEU A 242 -13.62 -22.15 4.08
N TRP A 243 -14.23 -23.30 3.77
CA TRP A 243 -13.84 -24.15 2.65
C TRP A 243 -13.66 -23.39 1.31
N PRO A 244 -14.56 -22.48 0.87
CA PRO A 244 -14.36 -21.76 -0.40
C PRO A 244 -13.12 -20.86 -0.40
N PHE A 245 -12.80 -20.26 0.76
CA PHE A 245 -11.63 -19.39 0.91
C PHE A 245 -10.34 -20.20 0.95
N VAL A 246 -10.36 -21.33 1.65
CA VAL A 246 -9.23 -22.28 1.70
C VAL A 246 -8.98 -22.87 0.31
N ALA A 247 -10.04 -23.28 -0.40
CA ALA A 247 -9.96 -23.82 -1.75
C ALA A 247 -9.34 -22.82 -2.74
N ALA A 248 -9.61 -21.52 -2.61
CA ALA A 248 -9.03 -20.49 -3.46
C ALA A 248 -7.51 -20.32 -3.29
N VAL A 249 -6.98 -20.54 -2.08
CA VAL A 249 -5.55 -20.35 -1.78
C VAL A 249 -4.74 -21.64 -1.96
N ARG A 250 -5.37 -22.81 -1.75
CA ARG A 250 -4.69 -24.11 -1.75
C ARG A 250 -3.77 -24.37 -2.97
N PRO A 251 -4.12 -23.98 -4.22
CA PRO A 251 -3.22 -24.17 -5.36
C PRO A 251 -1.92 -23.36 -5.29
N ILE A 252 -1.90 -22.22 -4.58
CA ILE A 252 -0.69 -21.39 -4.42
C ILE A 252 0.28 -22.02 -3.41
N LEU A 253 -0.27 -22.75 -2.43
CA LEU A 253 0.49 -23.34 -1.33
C LEU A 253 0.91 -24.80 -1.60
N SER A 254 0.53 -25.38 -2.74
CA SER A 254 0.89 -26.77 -3.08
C SER A 254 2.38 -26.90 -3.37
N ASP A 255 3.04 -27.86 -2.73
CA ASP A 255 4.48 -28.07 -2.91
C ASP A 255 4.76 -29.06 -4.04
N THR A 256 3.84 -30.00 -4.31
CA THR A 256 3.95 -30.99 -5.40
C THR A 256 2.97 -30.73 -6.56
N LEU A 257 3.25 -31.33 -7.73
CA LEU A 257 2.35 -31.25 -8.89
C LEU A 257 1.03 -32.00 -8.65
N GLU A 258 1.09 -33.08 -7.89
CA GLU A 258 -0.08 -33.88 -7.54
C GLU A 258 -1.03 -33.12 -6.60
N GLU A 259 -0.49 -32.51 -5.55
CA GLU A 259 -1.28 -31.64 -4.66
C GLU A 259 -1.91 -30.47 -5.41
N PHE A 260 -1.16 -29.87 -6.35
CA PHE A 260 -1.66 -28.81 -7.21
C PHE A 260 -2.82 -29.29 -8.08
N ALA A 261 -2.67 -30.44 -8.75
CA ALA A 261 -3.69 -31.01 -9.61
C ALA A 261 -4.97 -31.37 -8.83
N ARG A 262 -4.86 -31.80 -7.57
CA ARG A 262 -6.01 -32.05 -6.69
C ARG A 262 -6.65 -30.76 -6.15
N ALA A 263 -5.88 -29.71 -5.91
CA ALA A 263 -6.37 -28.44 -5.37
C ALA A 263 -7.05 -27.55 -6.42
N MET A 264 -6.58 -27.61 -7.67
CA MET A 264 -7.02 -26.72 -8.74
C MET A 264 -8.52 -26.85 -9.12
N PRO A 265 -9.12 -28.07 -9.16
CA PRO A 265 -10.55 -28.22 -9.39
C PRO A 265 -11.40 -27.49 -8.34
N ALA A 266 -11.04 -27.57 -7.06
CA ALA A 266 -11.78 -26.91 -5.99
C ALA A 266 -11.76 -25.38 -6.14
N ALA A 267 -10.60 -24.79 -6.46
CA ALA A 267 -10.49 -23.36 -6.77
C ALA A 267 -11.32 -22.97 -8.01
N THR A 268 -11.34 -23.84 -9.03
CA THR A 268 -12.10 -23.62 -10.26
C THR A 268 -13.60 -23.67 -10.01
N VAL A 269 -14.09 -24.56 -9.14
CA VAL A 269 -15.49 -24.60 -8.72
C VAL A 269 -15.90 -23.30 -8.03
N VAL A 270 -15.06 -22.77 -7.12
CA VAL A 270 -15.31 -21.47 -6.46
C VAL A 270 -15.35 -20.34 -7.48
N TYR A 271 -14.40 -20.30 -8.42
CA TYR A 271 -14.37 -19.31 -9.50
C TYR A 271 -15.63 -19.37 -10.38
N VAL A 272 -16.02 -20.56 -10.85
CA VAL A 272 -17.21 -20.75 -11.68
C VAL A 272 -18.48 -20.37 -10.93
N ALA A 273 -18.61 -20.74 -9.64
CA ALA A 273 -19.74 -20.35 -8.81
C ALA A 273 -19.88 -18.82 -8.69
N LEU A 274 -18.76 -18.11 -8.51
CA LEU A 274 -18.76 -16.63 -8.48
C LEU A 274 -19.12 -16.03 -9.83
N VAL A 275 -18.63 -16.59 -10.94
CA VAL A 275 -19.00 -16.14 -12.29
C VAL A 275 -20.50 -16.35 -12.54
N LEU A 276 -21.04 -17.52 -12.18
CA LEU A 276 -22.47 -17.82 -12.31
C LEU A 276 -23.32 -16.90 -11.43
N TRP A 277 -22.87 -16.57 -10.23
CA TRP A 277 -23.52 -15.57 -9.38
C TRP A 277 -23.57 -14.20 -10.05
N VAL A 278 -22.44 -13.71 -10.57
CA VAL A 278 -22.38 -12.42 -11.27
C VAL A 278 -23.27 -12.43 -12.52
N LEU A 279 -23.27 -13.50 -13.31
CA LEU A 279 -24.09 -13.64 -14.52
C LEU A 279 -25.59 -13.78 -14.21
N ARG A 280 -25.98 -14.38 -13.08
CA ARG A 280 -27.39 -14.42 -12.63
C ARG A 280 -27.87 -13.06 -12.13
N THR A 281 -26.95 -12.20 -11.72
CA THR A 281 -27.22 -10.88 -11.14
C THR A 281 -27.41 -9.79 -12.22
N ASP A 282 -27.62 -10.20 -13.46
CA ASP A 282 -27.79 -9.34 -14.65
C ASP A 282 -28.83 -8.23 -14.52
N ARG A 283 -29.87 -8.45 -13.71
CA ARG A 283 -30.91 -7.45 -13.42
C ARG A 283 -30.41 -6.26 -12.61
N LEU A 284 -29.33 -6.40 -11.85
CA LEU A 284 -28.71 -5.31 -11.09
C LEU A 284 -27.73 -4.49 -11.94
N PHE A 285 -27.47 -4.92 -13.19
CA PHE A 285 -26.56 -4.22 -14.10
C PHE A 285 -27.12 -2.87 -14.55
N ASP A 286 -28.44 -2.73 -14.72
CA ASP A 286 -29.04 -1.46 -15.18
C ASP A 286 -28.79 -0.34 -14.18
N SER A 287 -29.11 -0.57 -12.91
CA SER A 287 -28.82 0.41 -11.84
C SER A 287 -27.33 0.73 -11.74
N ALA A 288 -26.46 -0.23 -12.02
CA ALA A 288 -25.01 0.00 -12.02
C ALA A 288 -24.54 0.75 -13.28
N ALA A 289 -25.18 0.50 -14.43
CA ALA A 289 -24.89 1.15 -15.71
C ALA A 289 -25.39 2.60 -15.72
N GLU A 290 -26.57 2.87 -15.18
CA GLU A 290 -27.08 4.21 -14.89
C GLU A 290 -26.11 4.95 -13.96
N ASP A 291 -25.69 4.35 -12.84
CA ASP A 291 -24.66 4.93 -11.97
C ASP A 291 -23.33 5.21 -12.71
N ILE A 292 -22.97 4.44 -13.74
CA ILE A 292 -21.77 4.67 -14.56
C ILE A 292 -21.99 5.84 -15.52
N LEU A 293 -23.14 5.88 -16.20
CA LEU A 293 -23.52 6.94 -17.14
C LEU A 293 -23.70 8.28 -16.41
N ASP A 294 -24.44 8.30 -15.30
CA ASP A 294 -24.58 9.44 -14.42
C ASP A 294 -23.22 9.92 -13.91
N ARG A 295 -22.29 9.02 -13.61
CA ARG A 295 -20.93 9.43 -13.21
C ARG A 295 -20.12 10.02 -14.34
N HIS A 296 -20.21 9.50 -15.55
CA HIS A 296 -19.53 10.08 -16.71
C HIS A 296 -20.16 11.40 -17.15
N ALA A 297 -21.48 11.54 -17.01
CA ALA A 297 -22.22 12.77 -17.30
C ALA A 297 -22.05 13.82 -16.21
N ARG A 298 -21.99 13.41 -14.94
CA ARG A 298 -21.69 14.25 -13.76
C ARG A 298 -20.21 14.25 -13.39
N GLU A 299 -19.32 13.79 -14.27
CA GLU A 299 -17.90 14.14 -14.22
C GLU A 299 -17.78 15.50 -14.92
N PRO A 300 -17.94 16.64 -14.21
CA PRO A 300 -17.35 17.86 -14.75
C PRO A 300 -15.84 17.57 -14.95
N ALA A 301 -15.22 18.19 -15.95
CA ALA A 301 -13.76 18.31 -16.00
C ALA A 301 -13.29 18.62 -14.57
N LYS A 302 -12.58 17.66 -13.95
CA LYS A 302 -12.22 17.55 -12.51
C LYS A 302 -12.87 18.63 -11.63
N PRO A 303 -13.81 18.30 -10.71
CA PRO A 303 -14.43 19.33 -9.89
C PRO A 303 -13.34 20.20 -9.27
N ALA A 304 -13.27 21.47 -9.70
CA ALA A 304 -12.41 22.46 -9.09
C ALA A 304 -12.75 22.41 -7.60
N ALA A 305 -11.74 22.20 -6.75
CA ALA A 305 -11.96 22.08 -5.32
C ALA A 305 -12.77 23.31 -4.89
N ARG A 306 -14.03 23.12 -4.49
CA ARG A 306 -14.84 24.20 -3.93
C ARG A 306 -14.27 24.48 -2.55
N TYR A 307 -13.35 25.44 -2.49
CA TYR A 307 -12.78 25.92 -1.24
C TYR A 307 -13.87 26.66 -0.48
N ARG A 308 -14.53 25.99 0.47
CA ARG A 308 -15.41 26.65 1.42
C ARG A 308 -14.52 27.34 2.45
N ALA A 309 -14.59 28.67 2.54
CA ALA A 309 -13.95 29.44 3.58
C ALA A 309 -14.59 29.07 4.92
N LEU A 310 -13.98 28.13 5.63
CA LEU A 310 -14.32 27.82 7.02
C LEU A 310 -13.56 28.79 7.93
N PRO A 311 -14.16 29.26 9.04
CA PRO A 311 -13.45 30.07 10.02
C PRO A 311 -12.24 29.28 10.54
N VAL A 312 -11.07 29.91 10.47
CA VAL A 312 -9.79 29.31 10.87
C VAL A 312 -9.45 29.83 12.26
N GLY A 313 -9.22 28.94 13.23
CA GLY A 313 -8.83 29.33 14.59
C GLY A 313 -7.39 29.85 14.69
N TRP A 314 -6.55 29.56 13.69
CA TRP A 314 -5.18 30.05 13.61
C TRP A 314 -5.08 31.20 12.60
N VAL A 315 -5.07 32.43 13.11
CA VAL A 315 -4.83 33.65 12.33
C VAL A 315 -3.32 33.84 12.17
N LEU A 316 -2.86 33.99 10.92
CA LEU A 316 -1.46 34.25 10.62
C LEU A 316 -1.12 35.71 10.96
N ALA A 317 0.03 35.95 11.58
CA ALA A 317 0.53 37.31 11.80
C ALA A 317 0.84 37.99 10.45
N LEU A 318 0.59 39.30 10.37
CA LEU A 318 0.84 40.11 9.16
C LEU A 318 2.34 40.24 8.83
N THR A 319 3.22 40.00 9.82
CA THR A 319 4.68 40.06 9.69
C THR A 319 5.31 38.80 10.24
N GLY A 320 6.33 38.27 9.58
CA GLY A 320 7.04 37.07 10.05
C GLY A 320 7.97 36.48 9.00
N ARG A 321 8.59 35.34 9.32
CA ARG A 321 9.42 34.61 8.37
C ARG A 321 8.54 34.00 7.28
N PRO A 322 8.89 34.08 5.99
CA PRO A 322 8.06 33.57 4.90
C PRO A 322 7.76 32.07 5.05
N GLU A 323 8.67 31.29 5.64
CA GLU A 323 8.47 29.87 5.91
C GLU A 323 7.20 29.60 6.74
N THR A 324 6.83 30.48 7.68
CA THR A 324 5.64 30.26 8.53
C THR A 324 4.34 30.38 7.75
N ALA A 325 4.31 31.17 6.68
CA ALA A 325 3.13 31.30 5.82
C ALA A 325 2.86 29.99 5.05
N PHE A 326 3.92 29.33 4.57
CA PHE A 326 3.83 28.02 3.92
C PHE A 326 3.46 26.92 4.91
N VAL A 327 4.01 26.95 6.13
CA VAL A 327 3.61 26.03 7.20
C VAL A 327 2.13 26.20 7.53
N TRP A 328 1.65 27.44 7.65
CA TRP A 328 0.24 27.74 7.89
C TRP A 328 -0.66 27.24 6.76
N LYS A 329 -0.24 27.46 5.50
CA LYS A 329 -0.93 26.94 4.32
C LYS A 329 -1.04 25.41 4.37
N GLY A 330 0.08 24.71 4.58
CA GLY A 330 0.12 23.25 4.67
C GLY A 330 -0.72 22.70 5.83
N ALA A 331 -0.67 23.37 6.98
CA ALA A 331 -1.48 23.05 8.15
C ALA A 331 -2.97 23.17 7.85
N LEU A 332 -3.38 24.28 7.26
CA LEU A 332 -4.77 24.53 6.93
C LEU A 332 -5.28 23.54 5.88
N GLN A 333 -4.48 23.21 4.87
CA GLN A 333 -4.82 22.17 3.89
C GLN A 333 -5.00 20.80 4.57
N THR A 334 -4.10 20.45 5.48
CA THR A 334 -4.16 19.17 6.20
C THR A 334 -5.39 19.09 7.10
N PHE A 335 -5.69 20.13 7.89
CA PHE A 335 -6.86 20.16 8.77
C PHE A 335 -8.19 20.26 8.02
N ARG A 336 -8.20 20.77 6.78
CA ARG A 336 -9.39 20.78 5.91
C ARG A 336 -9.67 19.41 5.30
N VAL A 337 -8.64 18.60 5.06
CA VAL A 337 -8.76 17.26 4.45
C VAL A 337 -8.96 16.18 5.52
N ILE A 338 -8.25 16.28 6.64
CA ILE A 338 -8.34 15.32 7.74
C ILE A 338 -9.45 15.75 8.69
N ASP A 339 -10.55 14.98 8.70
CA ASP A 339 -11.61 15.16 9.69
C ASP A 339 -11.03 14.98 11.10
N ARG A 340 -11.14 16.01 11.94
CA ARG A 340 -10.71 16.00 13.36
C ARG A 340 -11.23 14.78 14.11
N ARG A 341 -12.40 14.25 13.73
CA ARG A 341 -12.99 13.05 14.31
C ARG A 341 -12.20 11.78 13.98
N VAL A 342 -11.55 11.72 12.82
CA VAL A 342 -10.67 10.59 12.46
C VAL A 342 -9.42 10.61 13.31
N LEU A 343 -8.79 11.78 13.46
CA LEU A 343 -7.60 11.93 14.31
C LEU A 343 -7.91 11.56 15.77
N LEU A 344 -9.00 12.12 16.33
CA LEU A 344 -9.45 11.80 17.69
C LEU A 344 -9.71 10.30 17.85
N ARG A 345 -10.38 9.66 16.88
CA ARG A 345 -10.63 8.21 16.91
C ARG A 345 -9.34 7.40 16.91
N VAL A 346 -8.34 7.76 16.10
CA VAL A 346 -7.05 7.05 16.08
C VAL A 346 -6.34 7.17 17.43
N VAL A 347 -6.28 8.38 18.00
CA VAL A 347 -5.68 8.61 19.32
C VAL A 347 -6.45 7.85 20.41
N LEU A 348 -7.78 7.91 20.40
CA LEU A 348 -8.63 7.21 21.37
C LEU A 348 -8.49 5.69 21.25
N VAL A 349 -8.39 5.15 20.03
CA VAL A 349 -8.17 3.72 19.80
C VAL A 349 -6.81 3.30 20.36
N LEU A 350 -5.75 4.06 20.09
CA LEU A 350 -4.42 3.75 20.63
C LEU A 350 -4.38 3.87 22.16
N PHE A 351 -5.04 4.88 22.72
CA PHE A 351 -5.19 5.04 24.17
C PHE A 351 -5.99 3.87 24.78
N TRP A 352 -7.13 3.51 24.18
CA TRP A 352 -7.97 2.41 24.64
C TRP A 352 -7.24 1.07 24.56
N LEU A 353 -6.56 0.78 23.44
CA LEU A 353 -5.71 -0.39 23.31
C LEU A 353 -4.62 -0.43 24.38
N SER A 354 -4.08 0.73 24.74
CA SER A 354 -3.07 0.83 25.79
C SER A 354 -3.64 0.61 27.18
N ALA A 355 -4.79 1.23 27.48
CA ALA A 355 -5.50 1.11 28.74
C ALA A 355 -6.00 -0.32 29.00
N VAL A 356 -6.54 -1.00 27.98
CA VAL A 356 -6.99 -2.40 28.08
C VAL A 356 -5.85 -3.33 28.48
N VAL A 357 -4.63 -3.10 27.96
CA VAL A 357 -3.46 -3.91 28.34
C VAL A 357 -3.05 -3.67 29.79
N VAL A 358 -3.10 -2.43 30.26
CA VAL A 358 -2.75 -2.08 31.65
C VAL A 358 -3.80 -2.63 32.63
N LEU A 359 -5.08 -2.55 32.27
CA LEU A 359 -6.21 -2.98 33.11
C LEU A 359 -6.44 -4.50 33.09
N VAL A 360 -5.90 -5.22 32.12
CA VAL A 360 -6.04 -6.68 31.99
C VAL A 360 -4.65 -7.35 32.09
N PRO A 361 -4.16 -7.67 33.30
CA PRO A 361 -2.84 -8.26 33.52
C PRO A 361 -2.58 -9.59 32.78
N ARG A 362 -3.67 -10.27 32.35
CA ARG A 362 -3.63 -11.53 31.60
C ARG A 362 -3.38 -11.35 30.09
N ALA A 363 -3.25 -10.13 29.57
CA ALA A 363 -3.14 -9.83 28.13
C ALA A 363 -1.71 -9.58 27.62
N ARG A 364 -0.68 -10.20 28.22
CA ARG A 364 0.73 -10.00 27.82
C ARG A 364 1.00 -10.25 26.33
N GLY A 365 0.30 -11.21 25.71
CA GLY A 365 0.42 -11.51 24.28
C GLY A 365 -0.18 -10.43 23.37
N PHE A 366 -1.25 -9.78 23.82
CA PHE A 366 -1.85 -8.64 23.12
C PHE A 366 -0.95 -7.41 23.19
N ALA A 367 -0.31 -7.19 24.35
CA ALA A 367 0.71 -6.16 24.54
C ALA A 367 1.91 -6.36 23.59
N GLN A 368 2.40 -7.60 23.47
CA GLN A 368 3.45 -7.96 22.51
C GLN A 368 3.04 -7.67 21.07
N MET A 369 1.83 -8.06 20.68
CA MET A 369 1.32 -7.84 19.32
C MET A 369 1.23 -6.35 19.00
N ILE A 370 0.68 -5.52 19.91
CA ILE A 370 0.60 -4.07 19.74
C ILE A 370 2.01 -3.47 19.67
N GLY A 371 2.92 -3.86 20.56
CA GLY A 371 4.30 -3.35 20.57
C GLY A 371 5.04 -3.64 19.26
N VAL A 372 4.93 -4.87 18.73
CA VAL A 372 5.54 -5.22 17.43
C VAL A 372 4.91 -4.45 16.28
N LEU A 373 3.57 -4.39 16.22
CA LEU A 373 2.87 -3.69 15.14
C LEU A 373 3.14 -2.18 15.14
N THR A 374 3.23 -1.56 16.32
CA THR A 374 3.54 -0.13 16.44
C THR A 374 5.02 0.16 16.19
N ALA A 375 5.95 -0.74 16.56
CA ALA A 375 7.35 -0.63 16.18
C ALA A 375 7.54 -0.71 14.66
N ILE A 376 6.91 -1.70 14.01
CA ILE A 376 6.89 -1.81 12.53
C ILE A 376 6.22 -0.58 11.93
N GLY A 377 5.10 -0.13 12.49
CA GLY A 377 4.36 1.05 12.06
C GLY A 377 5.18 2.34 12.14
N SER A 378 5.96 2.53 13.21
CA SER A 378 6.86 3.67 13.39
C SER A 378 8.02 3.65 12.39
N GLY A 379 8.66 2.49 12.19
CA GLY A 379 9.69 2.30 11.16
C GLY A 379 9.16 2.52 9.75
N PHE A 380 7.97 1.98 9.45
CA PHE A 380 7.28 2.19 8.18
C PHE A 380 6.90 3.66 7.97
N ALA A 381 6.39 4.34 9.01
CA ALA A 381 6.06 5.76 8.93
C ALA A 381 7.32 6.60 8.65
N THR A 382 8.42 6.30 9.33
CA THR A 382 9.70 7.02 9.16
C THR A 382 10.28 6.83 7.75
N LEU A 383 10.23 5.60 7.21
CA LEU A 383 10.90 5.27 5.95
C LEU A 383 10.01 5.43 4.71
N MET A 384 8.71 5.12 4.81
CA MET A 384 7.80 4.99 3.67
C MET A 384 6.75 6.10 3.62
N ALA A 385 6.38 6.73 4.73
CA ALA A 385 5.34 7.76 4.68
C ALA A 385 5.71 8.96 3.79
N PRO A 386 6.96 9.48 3.75
CA PRO A 386 7.32 10.57 2.83
C PRO A 386 7.20 10.18 1.34
N GLN A 387 7.28 8.88 1.03
CA GLN A 387 7.10 8.38 -0.35
C GLN A 387 5.62 8.28 -0.74
N LEU A 388 4.75 8.03 0.24
CA LEU A 388 3.31 7.83 0.06
C LEU A 388 2.53 9.15 0.15
N LEU A 389 2.86 9.99 1.13
CA LEU A 389 2.21 11.28 1.41
C LEU A 389 2.90 12.37 0.59
N ARG A 390 2.35 12.66 -0.59
CA ARG A 390 2.82 13.75 -1.46
C ARG A 390 2.08 15.05 -1.12
N LEU A 391 2.31 15.57 0.07
CA LEU A 391 1.76 16.85 0.56
C LEU A 391 2.81 17.98 0.44
N ASP A 392 3.73 17.83 -0.51
CA ASP A 392 4.90 18.68 -0.67
C ASP A 392 4.81 19.55 -1.93
N LEU A 393 5.91 20.24 -2.25
CA LEU A 393 6.07 21.17 -3.36
C LEU A 393 5.52 20.66 -4.69
N ARG A 394 5.45 19.33 -4.90
CA ARG A 394 4.94 18.71 -6.13
C ARG A 394 3.49 19.08 -6.45
N GLN A 395 2.64 19.26 -5.44
CA GLN A 395 1.28 19.76 -5.66
C GLN A 395 1.30 21.24 -6.05
N ASP A 396 2.23 22.00 -5.47
CA ASP A 396 2.36 23.44 -5.64
C ASP A 396 3.04 23.85 -6.94
N LEU A 397 3.87 22.97 -7.52
CA LEU A 397 4.41 23.12 -8.87
C LEU A 397 3.30 23.25 -9.94
N GLN A 398 2.08 22.79 -9.67
CA GLN A 398 0.93 23.02 -10.57
C GLN A 398 0.56 24.52 -10.66
N HIS A 399 0.86 25.29 -9.63
CA HIS A 399 0.56 26.72 -9.51
C HIS A 399 1.86 27.54 -9.52
N LEU A 400 2.90 27.06 -10.20
CA LEU A 400 4.23 27.71 -10.24
C LEU A 400 4.15 29.17 -10.72
N GLU A 401 3.23 29.49 -11.64
CA GLU A 401 2.96 30.86 -12.11
C GLU A 401 2.63 31.79 -10.95
N LEU A 402 1.77 31.36 -10.02
CA LEU A 402 1.39 32.14 -8.86
C LEU A 402 2.52 32.23 -7.84
N LEU A 403 3.28 31.15 -7.62
CA LEU A 403 4.37 31.16 -6.65
C LEU A 403 5.52 32.08 -7.10
N LYS A 404 5.77 32.15 -8.41
CA LYS A 404 6.81 33.03 -8.97
C LYS A 404 6.46 34.52 -8.91
N THR A 405 5.19 34.89 -8.74
CA THR A 405 4.83 36.30 -8.53
C THR A 405 5.05 36.77 -7.09
N TRP A 406 5.30 35.86 -6.15
CA TRP A 406 5.49 36.23 -4.74
C TRP A 406 6.91 36.74 -4.49
N PRO A 407 7.09 37.86 -3.76
CA PRO A 407 8.40 38.44 -3.47
C PRO A 407 9.11 37.69 -2.34
N VAL A 408 9.33 36.38 -2.52
CA VAL A 408 9.92 35.49 -1.51
C VAL A 408 11.11 34.76 -2.12
N ARG A 409 12.20 34.65 -1.34
CA ARG A 409 13.38 33.87 -1.74
C ARG A 409 13.01 32.41 -2.01
N ALA A 410 13.48 31.86 -3.11
CA ALA A 410 13.19 30.50 -3.53
C ALA A 410 13.50 29.44 -2.45
N ALA A 411 14.62 29.57 -1.74
CA ALA A 411 14.99 28.67 -0.64
C ALA A 411 13.95 28.69 0.51
N SER A 412 13.37 29.84 0.81
CA SER A 412 12.31 29.97 1.83
C SER A 412 11.01 29.30 1.41
N VAL A 413 10.68 29.31 0.11
CA VAL A 413 9.53 28.57 -0.43
C VAL A 413 9.76 27.07 -0.25
N VAL A 414 10.92 26.56 -0.69
CA VAL A 414 11.25 25.13 -0.58
C VAL A 414 11.26 24.67 0.88
N ARG A 415 11.88 25.43 1.80
CA ARG A 415 11.86 25.09 3.23
C ARG A 415 10.45 25.11 3.81
N GLY A 416 9.70 26.17 3.52
CA GLY A 416 8.33 26.35 4.01
C GLY A 416 7.42 25.18 3.64
N GLU A 417 7.51 24.70 2.39
CA GLU A 417 6.72 23.57 1.90
C GLU A 417 7.18 22.20 2.42
N ILE A 418 8.41 22.07 2.93
CA ILE A 418 8.92 20.82 3.54
C ILE A 418 8.52 20.71 5.02
N ILE A 419 8.55 21.82 5.77
CA ILE A 419 8.44 21.80 7.24
C ILE A 419 7.14 21.13 7.71
N TRP A 420 5.99 21.54 7.18
CA TRP A 420 4.71 21.00 7.64
C TRP A 420 4.53 19.49 7.38
N PRO A 421 4.66 18.99 6.14
CA PRO A 421 4.50 17.55 5.88
C PRO A 421 5.55 16.69 6.60
N ALA A 422 6.76 17.23 6.83
CA ALA A 422 7.76 16.57 7.67
C ALA A 422 7.30 16.46 9.13
N LEU A 423 6.82 17.56 9.74
CA LEU A 423 6.30 17.58 11.10
C LEU A 423 5.13 16.61 11.30
N VAL A 424 4.20 16.54 10.35
CA VAL A 424 3.05 15.61 10.42
C VAL A 424 3.53 14.16 10.41
N VAL A 425 4.45 13.79 9.51
CA VAL A 425 4.98 12.42 9.43
C VAL A 425 5.80 12.08 10.68
N THR A 426 6.65 13.00 11.15
CA THR A 426 7.41 12.82 12.39
C THR A 426 6.48 12.64 13.58
N GLY A 427 5.41 13.44 13.69
CA GLY A 427 4.43 13.32 14.77
C GLY A 427 3.72 11.96 14.78
N ILE A 428 3.34 11.44 13.60
CA ILE A 428 2.76 10.08 13.48
C ILE A 428 3.79 9.01 13.88
N ALA A 429 5.03 9.13 13.40
CA ALA A 429 6.10 8.19 13.71
C ALA A 429 6.48 8.19 15.20
N TRP A 430 6.49 9.36 15.84
CA TRP A 430 6.70 9.53 17.29
C TRP A 430 5.55 8.96 18.10
N LEU A 431 4.30 9.18 17.69
CA LEU A 431 3.14 8.63 18.40
C LEU A 431 3.18 7.10 18.38
N LEU A 432 3.44 6.50 17.21
CA LEU A 432 3.63 5.05 17.09
C LEU A 432 4.88 4.57 17.84
N GLY A 433 5.98 5.33 17.79
CA GLY A 433 7.23 5.03 18.47
C GLY A 433 7.10 5.06 19.99
N ALA A 434 6.33 6.01 20.55
CA ALA A 434 6.06 6.11 21.97
C ALA A 434 5.23 4.91 22.47
N VAL A 435 4.22 4.49 21.71
CA VAL A 435 3.44 3.28 22.02
C VAL A 435 4.33 2.03 21.92
N ALA A 436 5.21 1.97 20.92
CA ALA A 436 6.17 0.88 20.77
C ALA A 436 7.17 0.82 21.93
N LEU A 437 7.63 1.98 22.42
CA LEU A 437 8.53 2.08 23.57
C LEU A 437 7.83 1.67 24.86
N PHE A 438 6.58 2.09 25.06
CA PHE A 438 5.75 1.70 26.20
C PHE A 438 5.55 0.17 26.25
N PHE A 439 5.23 -0.45 25.11
CA PHE A 439 5.09 -1.90 25.00
C PHE A 439 6.40 -2.64 24.76
N SER A 440 7.53 -1.93 24.72
CA SER A 440 8.82 -2.56 24.45
C SER A 440 9.07 -3.67 25.46
N ALA A 441 8.71 -3.45 26.74
CA ALA A 441 8.69 -4.36 27.90
C ALA A 441 8.10 -5.74 27.58
N ALA A 442 7.00 -5.77 26.85
CA ALA A 442 6.33 -7.00 26.46
C ALA A 442 7.07 -7.69 25.31
N VAL A 443 7.55 -6.93 24.33
CA VAL A 443 8.17 -7.44 23.08
C VAL A 443 9.55 -8.07 23.33
N PHE A 444 10.43 -7.36 24.03
CA PHE A 444 11.84 -7.74 24.23
C PHE A 444 12.14 -8.18 25.67
N SER A 445 11.38 -9.13 26.21
CA SER A 445 11.44 -9.48 27.65
C SER A 445 12.83 -9.89 28.16
N SER A 446 13.72 -10.39 27.29
CA SER A 446 15.10 -10.78 27.61
C SER A 446 16.12 -9.66 27.52
N THR A 447 15.77 -8.49 26.98
CA THR A 447 16.70 -7.37 26.81
C THR A 447 16.64 -6.44 28.01
N GLU A 448 17.80 -5.95 28.45
CA GLU A 448 17.90 -4.99 29.54
C GLU A 448 17.11 -3.70 29.24
N VAL A 449 16.54 -3.11 30.30
CA VAL A 449 15.73 -1.87 30.20
C VAL A 449 16.56 -0.73 29.60
N GLY A 450 17.84 -0.61 29.96
CA GLY A 450 18.74 0.42 29.45
C GLY A 450 18.88 0.38 27.92
N TRP A 451 19.03 -0.80 27.32
CA TRP A 451 19.10 -0.97 25.87
C TRP A 451 17.80 -0.60 25.15
N ARG A 452 16.65 -0.94 25.74
CA ARG A 452 15.34 -0.69 25.13
C ARG A 452 15.00 0.79 25.12
N LEU A 453 15.24 1.46 26.24
CA LEU A 453 15.00 2.90 26.38
C LEU A 453 15.98 3.70 25.53
N SER A 454 17.27 3.40 25.61
CA SER A 454 18.29 4.09 24.81
C SER A 454 18.05 3.97 23.31
N LEU A 455 17.77 2.76 22.81
CA LEU A 455 17.48 2.53 21.39
C LEU A 455 16.18 3.22 20.95
N GLY A 456 15.13 3.14 21.77
CA GLY A 456 13.85 3.79 21.47
C GLY A 456 13.95 5.31 21.40
N ILE A 457 14.61 5.92 22.39
CA ILE A 457 14.84 7.37 22.44
C ILE A 457 15.73 7.81 21.28
N ALA A 458 16.84 7.10 21.03
CA ALA A 458 17.73 7.38 19.91
C ALA A 458 17.00 7.29 18.56
N ALA A 459 16.15 6.27 18.37
CA ALA A 459 15.33 6.15 17.17
C ALA A 459 14.36 7.33 17.01
N MET A 460 13.70 7.76 18.09
CA MET A 460 12.81 8.92 18.08
C MET A 460 13.56 10.22 17.74
N ILE A 461 14.79 10.41 18.22
CA ILE A 461 15.63 11.57 17.88
C ILE A 461 16.04 11.54 16.39
N LEU A 462 16.34 10.37 15.83
CA LEU A 462 16.72 10.21 14.43
C LEU A 462 15.53 10.31 13.46
N THR A 463 14.30 10.03 13.92
CA THR A 463 13.09 10.12 13.10
C THR A 463 12.96 11.44 12.33
N PRO A 464 12.98 12.64 12.96
CA PRO A 464 12.90 13.90 12.22
C PRO A 464 14.06 14.04 11.21
N ALA A 465 15.29 13.71 11.59
CA ALA A 465 16.44 13.82 10.69
C ALA A 465 16.23 13.01 9.39
N LEU A 466 15.78 11.76 9.50
CA LEU A 466 15.47 10.91 8.35
C LEU A 466 14.31 11.44 7.52
N VAL A 467 13.21 11.87 8.17
CA VAL A 467 12.02 12.37 7.48
C VAL A 467 12.32 13.67 6.71
N PHE A 468 13.02 14.62 7.33
CA PHE A 468 13.42 15.87 6.68
C PHE A 468 14.40 15.65 5.53
N ALA A 469 15.39 14.76 5.69
CA ALA A 469 16.30 14.38 4.61
C ALA A 469 15.53 13.77 3.43
N GLN A 470 14.59 12.85 3.70
CA GLN A 470 13.76 12.27 2.64
C GLN A 470 12.92 13.31 1.91
N TYR A 471 12.20 14.19 2.60
CA TYR A 471 11.42 15.22 1.92
C TYR A 471 12.31 16.18 1.11
N THR A 472 13.50 16.52 1.61
CA THR A 472 14.46 17.34 0.87
C THR A 472 14.88 16.65 -0.43
N ILE A 473 15.23 15.36 -0.38
CA ILE A 473 15.60 14.57 -1.57
C ILE A 473 14.45 14.50 -2.57
N HIS A 474 13.21 14.24 -2.11
CA HIS A 474 12.05 14.14 -3.00
C HIS A 474 11.71 15.47 -3.67
N ASN A 475 11.82 16.58 -2.95
CA ASN A 475 11.57 17.92 -3.49
C ASN A 475 12.72 18.39 -4.41
N ALA A 476 13.98 18.10 -4.06
CA ALA A 476 15.14 18.34 -4.91
C ALA A 476 14.98 17.62 -6.26
N THR A 477 14.57 16.35 -6.22
CA THR A 477 14.32 15.54 -7.42
C THR A 477 13.22 16.15 -8.29
N ALA A 478 12.13 16.64 -7.68
CA ALA A 478 11.04 17.26 -8.42
C ALA A 478 11.46 18.56 -9.12
N LEU A 479 12.39 19.32 -8.53
CA LEU A 479 12.91 20.57 -9.09
C LEU A 479 13.99 20.34 -10.15
N LEU A 480 14.91 19.39 -9.92
CA LEU A 480 16.00 19.09 -10.85
C LEU A 480 15.52 18.25 -12.05
N PHE A 481 14.50 17.41 -11.85
CA PHE A 481 13.97 16.50 -12.87
C PHE A 481 12.43 16.56 -12.96
N PRO A 482 11.83 17.72 -13.29
CA PRO A 482 10.38 17.90 -13.34
C PRO A 482 9.70 16.92 -14.31
N ALA A 483 10.36 16.61 -15.43
CA ALA A 483 9.85 15.67 -16.44
C ALA A 483 9.72 14.21 -15.95
N TRP A 484 10.39 13.82 -14.86
CA TRP A 484 10.36 12.45 -14.31
C TRP A 484 9.40 12.31 -13.13
N VAL A 485 8.92 13.43 -12.59
CA VAL A 485 8.03 13.49 -11.44
C VAL A 485 6.70 14.10 -11.89
N PRO A 486 5.64 13.29 -12.13
CA PRO A 486 4.34 13.82 -12.51
C PRO A 486 3.83 14.74 -11.40
N ALA A 487 3.67 16.03 -11.71
CA ALA A 487 3.07 17.00 -10.80
C ALA A 487 1.57 16.73 -10.56
N GLY A 488 0.92 15.93 -11.43
CA GLY A 488 -0.53 15.63 -11.38
C GLY A 488 -0.92 14.26 -10.80
N SER A 489 -2.23 14.06 -10.64
CA SER A 489 -2.86 12.79 -10.21
C SER A 489 -2.79 11.66 -11.25
N GLY A 490 -2.28 11.96 -12.45
CA GLY A 490 -2.00 10.97 -13.49
C GLY A 490 -0.86 10.05 -13.06
N ARG A 491 -1.18 8.82 -12.64
CA ARG A 491 -0.15 7.80 -12.40
C ARG A 491 0.40 7.36 -13.77
N PRO A 492 1.67 7.65 -14.12
CA PRO A 492 2.26 7.08 -15.32
C PRO A 492 2.30 5.55 -15.13
N ARG A 493 1.70 4.84 -16.10
CA ARG A 493 1.53 3.38 -16.09
C ARG A 493 2.33 2.78 -17.25
N GLY A 494 3.35 1.99 -16.95
CA GLY A 494 4.18 1.32 -17.96
C GLY A 494 5.50 0.84 -17.38
N VAL A 495 6.27 0.09 -18.18
CA VAL A 495 7.61 -0.38 -17.82
C VAL A 495 8.57 0.81 -17.69
N ASP A 496 8.46 1.80 -18.58
CA ASP A 496 9.30 3.01 -18.58
C ASP A 496 9.09 3.83 -17.29
N ALA A 497 7.83 4.00 -16.90
CA ALA A 497 7.46 4.67 -15.64
C ALA A 497 7.86 3.87 -14.39
N MET A 498 7.83 2.53 -14.47
CA MET A 498 8.33 1.66 -13.41
C MET A 498 9.86 1.79 -13.28
N GLY A 499 10.58 1.80 -14.39
CA GLY A 499 12.03 2.00 -14.41
C GLY A 499 12.45 3.37 -13.90
N GLN A 500 11.75 4.44 -14.31
CA GLN A 500 11.94 5.77 -13.72
C GLN A 500 11.73 5.76 -12.21
N ARG A 501 10.68 5.11 -11.71
CA ARG A 501 10.45 4.97 -10.26
C ARG A 501 11.53 4.17 -9.56
N LEU A 502 12.08 3.13 -10.19
CA LEU A 502 13.16 2.33 -9.63
C LEU A 502 14.46 3.11 -9.55
N ILE A 503 14.81 3.87 -10.60
CA ILE A 503 15.96 4.79 -10.58
C ILE A 503 15.77 5.82 -9.47
N LEU A 504 14.60 6.46 -9.41
CA LEU A 504 14.30 7.45 -8.38
C LEU A 504 14.34 6.86 -6.98
N LEU A 505 13.76 5.68 -6.76
CA LEU A 505 13.80 4.99 -5.47
C LEU A 505 15.23 4.66 -5.06
N GLY A 506 16.03 4.10 -5.98
CA GLY A 506 17.44 3.78 -5.75
C GLY A 506 18.27 5.02 -5.44
N ALA A 507 18.08 6.10 -6.21
CA ALA A 507 18.70 7.39 -5.98
C ALA A 507 18.30 7.98 -4.62
N THR A 508 17.02 7.89 -4.23
CA THR A 508 16.57 8.35 -2.91
C THR A 508 17.26 7.61 -1.79
N TRP A 509 17.36 6.28 -1.87
CA TRP A 509 18.04 5.49 -0.84
C TRP A 509 19.54 5.79 -0.79
N LEU A 510 20.21 5.91 -1.95
CA LEU A 510 21.62 6.25 -2.02
C LEU A 510 21.89 7.63 -1.42
N LEU A 511 21.08 8.63 -1.79
CA LEU A 511 21.19 9.98 -1.25
C LEU A 511 20.89 9.99 0.26
N LEU A 512 19.90 9.22 0.72
CA LEU A 512 19.61 9.12 2.15
C LEU A 512 20.79 8.54 2.94
N VAL A 513 21.47 7.52 2.39
CA VAL A 513 22.70 6.98 2.98
C VAL A 513 23.81 8.03 3.00
N LEU A 514 23.97 8.79 1.92
CA LEU A 514 24.98 9.85 1.83
C LEU A 514 24.73 10.98 2.85
N PHE A 515 23.48 11.42 3.01
CA PHE A 515 23.09 12.38 4.05
C PHE A 515 23.30 11.81 5.46
N LEU A 516 22.98 10.53 5.68
CA LEU A 516 23.13 9.96 7.03
C LEU A 516 24.59 9.67 7.38
N ALA A 517 25.48 9.50 6.40
CA ALA A 517 26.84 9.00 6.63
C ALA A 517 27.68 9.90 7.55
N PRO A 518 27.77 11.23 7.38
CA PRO A 518 28.57 12.08 8.26
C PRO A 518 28.06 12.05 9.70
N GLY A 519 26.74 12.13 9.88
CA GLY A 519 26.09 12.03 11.19
C GLY A 519 26.28 10.66 11.85
N ALA A 520 26.17 9.58 11.09
CA ALA A 520 26.35 8.22 11.57
C ALA A 520 27.81 7.94 11.95
N ILE A 521 28.79 8.47 11.21
CA ILE A 521 30.21 8.37 11.55
C ILE A 521 30.49 9.10 12.87
N ALA A 522 30.03 10.35 13.01
CA ALA A 522 30.20 11.11 14.24
C ALA A 522 29.53 10.43 15.46
N GLY A 523 28.29 9.96 15.31
CA GLY A 523 27.59 9.22 16.35
C GLY A 523 28.26 7.87 16.67
N GLY A 524 28.79 7.17 15.66
CA GLY A 524 29.54 5.93 15.82
C GLY A 524 30.86 6.10 16.56
N LEU A 525 31.59 7.19 16.30
CA LEU A 525 32.80 7.55 17.04
C LEU A 525 32.50 7.82 18.51
N LEU A 526 31.42 8.57 18.80
CA LEU A 526 30.96 8.81 20.17
C LEU A 526 30.56 7.52 20.88
N TRP A 527 29.87 6.64 20.16
CA TRP A 527 29.52 5.31 20.67
C TRP A 527 30.78 4.53 21.07
N VAL A 528 31.75 4.37 20.16
CA VAL A 528 32.98 3.61 20.43
C VAL A 528 33.79 4.24 21.57
N ALA A 529 33.90 5.56 21.62
CA ALA A 529 34.70 6.26 22.62
C ALA A 529 34.14 6.13 24.05
N PHE A 530 32.81 6.18 24.22
CA PHE A 530 32.18 6.31 25.54
C PHE A 530 31.33 5.10 25.95
N TYR A 531 31.17 4.09 25.10
CA TYR A 531 30.37 2.89 25.40
C TYR A 531 30.84 2.16 26.67
N ARG A 532 32.16 2.09 26.89
CA ARG A 532 32.71 1.39 28.07
C ARG A 532 32.43 2.11 29.39
N SER A 533 32.17 3.42 29.34
CA SER A 533 31.93 4.26 30.52
C SER A 533 30.44 4.48 30.79
N VAL A 534 29.64 4.71 29.74
CA VAL A 534 28.23 5.13 29.84
C VAL A 534 27.26 3.98 29.50
N GLY A 535 27.76 2.91 28.88
CA GLY A 535 26.93 1.79 28.43
C GLY A 535 25.95 2.19 27.33
N PRO A 536 24.75 1.59 27.27
CA PRO A 536 23.78 1.79 26.18
C PRO A 536 23.27 3.24 26.06
N TRP A 537 23.31 4.01 27.14
CA TRP A 537 22.79 5.38 27.18
C TRP A 537 23.52 6.35 26.24
N ILE A 538 24.74 6.01 25.79
CA ILE A 538 25.48 6.80 24.81
C ILE A 538 24.79 6.85 23.42
N LEU A 539 23.82 5.95 23.13
CA LEU A 539 23.00 6.04 21.91
C LEU A 539 22.27 7.38 21.80
N VAL A 540 21.81 7.95 22.91
CA VAL A 540 21.00 9.17 22.92
C VAL A 540 21.81 10.40 22.46
N PRO A 541 22.96 10.75 23.06
CA PRO A 541 23.80 11.84 22.56
C PRO A 541 24.39 11.55 21.18
N ALA A 542 24.72 10.29 20.86
CA ALA A 542 25.17 9.92 19.51
C ALA A 542 24.09 10.20 18.44
N ALA A 543 22.83 9.84 18.74
CA ALA A 543 21.69 10.13 17.88
C ALA A 543 21.42 11.62 17.75
N LEU A 544 21.57 12.39 18.84
CA LEU A 544 21.42 13.84 18.82
C LEU A 544 22.46 14.51 17.90
N VAL A 545 23.73 14.13 18.02
CA VAL A 545 24.80 14.65 17.17
C VAL A 545 24.55 14.31 15.70
N CYS A 546 24.16 13.06 15.41
CA CYS A 546 23.76 12.66 14.07
C CYS A 546 22.59 13.50 13.54
N ALA A 547 21.54 13.71 14.34
CA ALA A 547 20.38 14.49 13.96
C ALA A 547 20.72 15.97 13.69
N VAL A 548 21.63 16.57 14.48
CA VAL A 548 22.11 17.94 14.28
C VAL A 548 22.88 18.05 12.96
N ILE A 549 23.79 17.12 12.68
CA ILE A 549 24.55 17.11 11.42
C ILE A 549 23.61 17.01 10.22
N VAL A 550 22.67 16.06 10.24
CA VAL A 550 21.69 15.92 9.15
C VAL A 550 20.80 17.17 9.02
N ALA A 551 20.44 17.82 10.13
CA ALA A 551 19.68 19.07 10.08
C ALA A 551 20.47 20.19 9.38
N VAL A 552 21.77 20.31 9.65
CA VAL A 552 22.65 21.27 8.94
C VAL A 552 22.74 20.94 7.46
N GLU A 553 22.91 19.66 7.10
CA GLU A 553 22.94 19.23 5.69
C GLU A 553 21.62 19.52 4.96
N VAL A 554 20.48 19.29 5.61
CA VAL A 554 19.15 19.63 5.06
C VAL A 554 19.03 21.13 4.82
N LEU A 555 19.50 21.96 5.76
CA LEU A 555 19.51 23.41 5.59
C LEU A 555 20.40 23.84 4.41
N MET A 556 21.61 23.29 4.31
CA MET A 556 22.51 23.57 3.18
C MET A 556 21.93 23.11 1.85
N ALA A 557 21.33 21.91 1.81
CA ALA A 557 20.70 21.37 0.62
C ALA A 557 19.51 22.23 0.16
N THR A 558 18.65 22.67 1.08
CA THR A 558 17.50 23.53 0.72
C THR A 558 17.93 24.90 0.19
N GLU A 559 19.03 25.47 0.68
CA GLU A 559 19.63 26.68 0.10
C GLU A 559 20.22 26.42 -1.30
N ALA A 560 20.94 25.30 -1.47
CA ALA A 560 21.55 24.93 -2.75
C ALA A 560 20.51 24.63 -3.86
N ILE A 561 19.30 24.22 -3.49
CA ILE A 561 18.20 23.94 -4.43
C ILE A 561 17.49 25.23 -4.89
N GLY A 562 17.61 26.34 -4.15
CA GLY A 562 16.97 27.63 -4.45
C GLY A 562 17.17 28.10 -5.90
N PRO A 563 18.40 28.13 -6.43
CA PRO A 563 18.66 28.53 -7.82
C PRO A 563 17.99 27.62 -8.87
N ALA A 564 17.82 26.32 -8.57
CA ALA A 564 17.13 25.39 -9.47
C ALA A 564 15.64 25.72 -9.58
N TYR A 565 15.02 26.16 -8.48
CA TYR A 565 13.64 26.63 -8.47
C TYR A 565 13.47 27.91 -9.32
N GLU A 566 14.42 28.85 -9.23
CA GLU A 566 14.37 30.09 -10.01
C GLU A 566 14.46 29.82 -11.52
N ARG A 567 15.35 28.90 -11.92
CA ARG A 567 15.56 28.50 -13.32
C ARG A 567 14.42 27.66 -13.90
N LEU A 568 13.49 27.17 -13.09
CA LEU A 568 12.42 26.29 -13.54
C LEU A 568 11.44 27.05 -14.45
N ASP A 569 11.39 26.70 -15.74
CA ASP A 569 10.45 27.33 -16.68
C ASP A 569 9.01 26.83 -16.43
N ILE A 570 8.04 27.72 -16.57
CA ILE A 570 6.61 27.45 -16.39
C ILE A 570 6.14 26.37 -17.38
N THR A 571 6.72 26.34 -18.58
CA THR A 571 6.39 25.36 -19.64
C THR A 571 6.94 23.95 -19.36
N SER A 572 7.91 23.83 -18.45
CA SER A 572 8.60 22.55 -18.18
C SER A 572 7.79 21.59 -17.29
N VAL A 573 6.74 22.08 -16.63
CA VAL A 573 5.85 21.28 -15.79
C VAL A 573 4.68 20.78 -16.62
N GLU A 574 4.67 19.48 -16.97
CA GLU A 574 3.55 18.86 -17.69
C GLU A 574 2.24 19.01 -16.90
N ARG A 575 1.36 19.90 -17.36
CA ARG A 575 -0.01 20.02 -16.85
C ARG A 575 -0.84 18.84 -17.38
N PRO A 576 -1.66 18.21 -16.52
CA PRO A 576 -2.64 17.24 -16.99
C PRO A 576 -3.83 18.00 -17.60
N GLU A 577 -3.63 18.57 -18.78
CA GLU A 577 -4.71 18.94 -19.70
C GLU A 577 -5.26 17.69 -20.42
#